data_AF-R6SLV6-F1
#
_entry.id   AF-R6SLV6-F1
#
_cell.length_a   1.000
_cell.length_b   1.000
_cell.length_c   1.000
_cell.angle_alpha   90.00
_cell.angle_beta   90.00
_cell.angle_gamma   90.00
#
_symmetry.space_group_name_H-M   'P 1'
#
loop_
_entity.id
_entity.type
_entity.pdbx_description
1 polymer ?
#
loop_
_entity_poly.entity_id
_entity_poly.type
_entity_poly.pdbx_seq_one_letter_code
_entity_poly.pdbx_strand_id
1 'polypeptide(L)' 'MYELIGLESEKESAPAQAFEFRPVGSGCQDMPGIIRASVDSGAEWLCVEQDQPSMGLSPMECAEKSRNYLRSIGY' A
#
# COMPACT_ATOMS: atom_id res chain seq x y z
N MET A 1 6.84 -10.26 2.79
CA MET A 1 6.92 -10.60 4.23
C MET A 1 7.68 -9.47 4.90
N TYR A 2 7.17 -8.92 6.01
CA TYR A 2 7.80 -7.77 6.67
C TYR A 2 9.19 -8.12 7.22
N GLU A 3 10.18 -7.26 7.00
CA GLU A 3 11.49 -7.38 7.62
C GLU A 3 11.47 -6.63 8.95
N LEU A 4 11.56 -7.37 10.06
CA LEU A 4 11.71 -6.77 11.39
C LEU A 4 13.12 -6.17 11.51
N ILE A 5 13.17 -4.88 11.82
CA ILE A 5 14.44 -4.16 12.02
C ILE A 5 15.26 -4.87 13.12
N GLY A 6 16.48 -5.30 12.77
CA GLY A 6 17.42 -5.96 13.69
C GLY A 6 17.45 -7.49 13.61
N LEU A 7 16.66 -8.11 12.72
CA LEU A 7 16.73 -9.54 12.44
C LEU A 7 17.18 -9.77 10.99
N GLU A 8 18.27 -10.50 10.80
CA GLU A 8 18.62 -11.02 9.48
C GLU A 8 17.58 -12.07 9.09
N SER A 9 16.76 -11.75 8.10
CA SER A 9 15.84 -12.70 7.49
C SER A 9 16.51 -13.31 6.28
N GLU A 10 16.56 -14.64 6.21
CA GLU A 10 17.00 -15.34 5.00
C GLU A 10 16.01 -15.02 3.88
N LYS A 11 16.47 -14.26 2.88
CA LYS A 11 15.70 -13.95 1.68
C LYS A 11 15.63 -15.20 0.82
N GLU A 12 14.64 -16.04 1.07
CA GLU A 12 14.21 -17.00 0.07
C GLU A 12 13.83 -16.22 -1.19
N SER A 13 14.52 -16.53 -2.28
CA SER A 13 14.27 -15.94 -3.60
C SER A 13 12.96 -16.51 -4.12
N ALA A 14 11.86 -15.88 -3.71
CA ALA A 14 10.54 -16.17 -4.25
C ALA A 14 10.59 -16.01 -5.79
N PRO A 15 9.99 -16.94 -6.56
CA PRO A 15 10.03 -16.90 -8.00
C PRO A 15 9.45 -15.58 -8.52
N ALA A 16 9.92 -15.16 -9.70
CA ALA A 16 9.60 -13.88 -10.33
C ALA A 16 8.11 -13.51 -10.18
N GLN A 17 7.86 -12.41 -9.46
CA GLN A 17 6.64 -11.61 -9.49
C GLN A 17 5.33 -12.28 -9.04
N ALA A 18 5.37 -13.18 -8.05
CA ALA A 18 4.13 -13.71 -7.46
C ALA A 18 3.35 -12.68 -6.61
N PHE A 19 4.05 -11.70 -6.04
CA PHE A 19 3.47 -10.68 -5.16
C PHE A 19 4.33 -9.41 -5.17
N GLU A 20 3.68 -8.25 -5.18
CA GLU A 20 4.34 -6.96 -5.00
C GLU A 20 3.40 -5.97 -4.32
N PHE A 21 3.97 -5.07 -3.51
CA PHE A 21 3.23 -3.96 -2.94
C PHE A 21 2.94 -2.91 -4.01
N ARG A 22 1.76 -2.30 -3.94
CA ARG A 22 1.31 -1.29 -4.91
C ARG A 22 0.81 -0.06 -4.16
N PRO A 23 1.00 1.15 -4.72
CA PRO A 23 0.34 2.35 -4.22
C PRO A 23 -1.17 2.13 -4.09
N VAL A 24 -1.80 2.81 -3.11
CA VAL A 24 -3.25 2.72 -2.88
C VAL A 24 -3.99 3.01 -4.20
N GLY A 25 -4.91 2.11 -4.57
CA GLY A 25 -5.66 2.19 -5.83
C GLY A 25 -4.93 1.68 -7.08
N SER A 26 -3.71 1.17 -6.96
CA SER A 26 -2.93 0.59 -8.07
C SER A 26 -2.73 -0.93 -7.96
N GLY A 27 -3.39 -1.57 -6.99
CA GLY A 27 -3.39 -3.01 -6.76
C GLY A 27 -4.74 -3.67 -7.05
N CYS A 28 -4.99 -4.82 -6.43
CA CYS A 28 -6.23 -5.60 -6.62
C CYS A 28 -7.29 -5.40 -5.52
N GLN A 29 -7.04 -4.55 -4.52
CA GLN A 29 -7.96 -4.29 -3.42
C GLN A 29 -9.10 -3.35 -3.81
N ASP A 30 -10.30 -3.62 -3.30
CA ASP A 30 -11.45 -2.70 -3.37
C ASP A 30 -11.31 -1.60 -2.31
N MET A 31 -10.45 -0.61 -2.59
CA MET A 31 -10.24 0.52 -1.68
C MET A 31 -11.50 1.33 -1.39
N PRO A 32 -12.39 1.65 -2.38
CA PRO A 32 -13.64 2.33 -2.10
C PRO A 32 -14.54 1.57 -1.11
N GLY A 33 -14.65 0.24 -1.25
CA GLY A 33 -15.38 -0.60 -0.31
C GLY A 33 -14.77 -0.60 1.09
N ILE A 34 -13.45 -0.76 1.19
CA ILE A 34 -12.71 -0.76 2.47
C ILE A 34 -12.85 0.59 3.20
N ILE A 35 -12.72 1.70 2.48
CA ILE A 35 -12.83 3.04 3.05
C ILE A 35 -14.25 3.28 3.55
N ARG A 36 -15.28 2.89 2.78
CA ARG A 36 -16.67 2.99 3.20
C ARG A 36 -16.94 2.20 4.49
N ALA A 37 -16.48 0.95 4.55
CA ALA A 37 -16.63 0.12 5.75
C ALA A 37 -15.91 0.74 6.96
N SER A 38 -14.78 1.42 6.76
CA SER A 38 -14.05 2.11 7.82
C SER A 38 -14.85 3.30 8.36
N VAL A 39 -15.43 4.12 7.47
CA VAL A 39 -16.33 5.23 7.85
C VAL A 39 -17.57 4.71 8.58
N ASP A 40 -18.21 3.66 8.06
CA ASP A 40 -19.40 3.04 8.69
C ASP A 40 -19.08 2.45 10.08
N SER A 41 -17.81 2.07 10.31
CA SER A 41 -17.30 1.59 11.60
C SER A 41 -16.92 2.71 12.57
N GLY A 42 -17.06 3.98 12.16
CA GLY A 42 -16.73 5.15 12.98
C GLY A 42 -15.25 5.53 12.99
N ALA A 43 -14.45 5.06 12.02
CA ALA A 43 -13.06 5.48 11.92
C ALA A 43 -12.96 6.95 11.49
N GLU A 44 -12.22 7.76 12.25
CA GLU A 44 -11.97 9.17 11.93
C GLU A 44 -10.72 9.38 11.06
N TRP A 45 -9.80 8.41 11.06
CA TRP A 45 -8.50 8.53 10.39
C TRP A 45 -8.18 7.27 9.61
N LEU A 46 -7.59 7.45 8.44
CA LEU A 46 -6.97 6.39 7.64
C LEU A 46 -5.48 6.68 7.54
N CYS A 47 -4.66 5.75 7.99
CA CYS A 47 -3.21 5.81 7.85
C CYS A 47 -2.79 5.06 6.58
N VAL A 48 -2.07 5.74 5.68
CA VAL A 48 -1.47 5.12 4.49
C VAL A 48 -0.01 4.86 4.79
N GLU A 49 0.37 3.58 4.85
CA GLU A 49 1.75 3.14 4.98
C GLU A 49 2.31 2.81 3.60
N GLN A 50 3.46 3.39 3.27
CA GLN A 50 4.20 3.04 2.06
C GLN A 50 5.39 2.14 2.42
N ASP A 51 5.35 0.90 1.94
CA ASP A 51 6.40 -0.10 2.08
C ASP A 51 7.31 -0.08 0.81
N GLN A 52 7.83 -1.23 0.39
CA GLN A 52 8.69 -1.36 -0.78
C GLN A 52 8.05 -0.73 -2.03
N PRO A 53 8.79 0.13 -2.75
CA PRO A 53 8.28 0.72 -3.98
C PRO A 53 8.17 -0.32 -5.07
N SER A 54 7.30 -0.07 -6.05
CA SER A 54 7.09 -0.92 -7.21
C SER A 54 6.89 -0.08 -8.48
N MET A 55 6.63 -0.74 -9.60
CA MET A 55 6.32 -0.07 -10.88
C MET A 55 7.46 0.83 -11.42
N GLY A 56 8.70 0.65 -10.94
CA GLY A 56 9.82 1.51 -11.29
C GLY A 56 9.79 2.90 -10.65
N LEU A 57 8.98 3.10 -9.61
CA LEU A 57 8.86 4.34 -8.87
C LEU A 57 9.77 4.35 -7.64
N SER A 58 10.07 5.54 -7.12
CA SER A 58 10.63 5.73 -5.79
C SER A 58 9.55 5.59 -4.69
N PRO A 59 9.94 5.43 -3.41
CA PRO A 59 8.98 5.42 -2.31
C PRO A 59 8.11 6.68 -2.25
N MET A 60 8.67 7.86 -2.52
CA MET A 60 7.94 9.13 -2.50
C MET A 60 6.96 9.26 -3.67
N GLU A 61 7.30 8.75 -4.85
CA GLU A 61 6.37 8.71 -6.00
C GLU A 61 5.23 7.72 -5.75
N CYS A 62 5.49 6.59 -5.06
CA CYS A 62 4.43 5.68 -4.62
C CYS A 62 3.48 6.33 -3.61
N ALA A 63 4.02 7.07 -2.64
CA ALA A 63 3.24 7.81 -1.66
C ALA A 63 2.40 8.93 -2.31
N GLU A 64 2.99 9.69 -3.24
CA GLU A 64 2.29 10.71 -4.02
C GLU A 64 1.14 10.08 -4.83
N LYS A 65 1.40 8.96 -5.51
CA LYS A 65 0.39 8.26 -6.30
C LYS A 65 -0.77 7.78 -5.44
N SER A 66 -0.48 7.25 -4.24
CA SER A 66 -1.50 6.87 -3.25
C SER A 66 -2.35 8.07 -2.82
N ARG A 67 -1.71 9.21 -2.52
CA ARG A 67 -2.43 10.44 -2.12
C ARG A 67 -3.29 10.99 -3.24
N ASN A 68 -2.80 10.97 -4.48
CA ASN A 68 -3.54 11.46 -5.64
C ASN A 68 -4.76 10.58 -5.95
N TYR A 69 -4.63 9.26 -5.80
CA TYR A 69 -5.78 8.36 -5.91
C TYR A 69 -6.84 8.66 -4.85
N LEU A 70 -6.47 8.76 -3.58
CA LEU A 70 -7.42 9.09 -2.50
C LEU A 70 -8.13 10.42 -2.76
N ARG A 71 -7.40 11.47 -3.17
CA ARG A 71 -7.99 12.76 -3.55
C ARG A 71 -9.02 12.63 -4.67
N SER A 72 -8.74 11.79 -5.66
CA SER A 72 -9.65 11.57 -6.79
C SER A 72 -10.97 10.92 -6.40
N ILE A 73 -11.01 10.21 -5.28
CA ILE A 73 -12.21 9.56 -4.72
C ILE A 73 -12.77 10.27 -3.47
N GLY A 74 -12.26 11.47 -3.14
CA GLY A 74 -12.80 12.35 -2.09
C GLY A 74 -12.13 12.30 -0.72
N TYR A 75 -10.91 11.74 -0.60
CA TYR A 75 -10.17 11.58 0.67
C TYR A 75 -8.74 12.21 0.64
#